data_AF-A0A1Y2HI59-F1
#
_entry.id   AF-A0A1Y2HI59-F1
#
_cell.length_a   1.000
_cell.length_b   1.000
_cell.length_c   1.000
_cell.angle_alpha   90.00
_cell.angle_beta   90.00
_cell.angle_gamma   90.00
#
_symmetry.space_group_name_H-M   'P 1'
#
loop_
_entity.id
_entity.type
_entity.pdbx_description
1 polymer ?
#
loop_
_entity_poly.entity_id
_entity_poly.type
_entity_poly.pdbx_seq_one_letter_code
_entity_poly.pdbx_strand_id
1 'polypeptide(L)'
;MLLSDQILNHRSPLAKVWLAAHYDRKLSKRDIFQASIAKTVQAILADAGDPRALRLSGQLLVGVVRIYSRKAKYLLDECNEAKISIQLAFKPGSVNV
;
A
#
# COMPACT_ATOMS: atom_id res chain seq x y z
N MET A 1 8.79 17.70 -15.96
CA MET A 1 9.63 17.51 -14.75
C MET A 1 9.95 16.03 -14.72
N LEU A 2 11.22 15.63 -14.72
CA LEU A 2 11.62 14.23 -14.96
C LEU A 2 11.12 13.30 -13.84
N LEU A 3 10.63 12.10 -14.21
CA LEU A 3 10.22 11.04 -13.28
C LEU A 3 11.32 10.71 -12.24
N SER A 4 12.58 10.84 -12.64
CA SER A 4 13.75 10.71 -11.76
C SER A 4 13.69 11.66 -10.57
N ASP A 5 13.34 12.94 -10.78
CA ASP A 5 13.23 13.94 -9.71
C ASP A 5 12.07 13.63 -8.75
N GLN A 6 10.98 13.04 -9.26
CA GLN A 6 9.85 12.62 -8.43
C GLN A 6 10.14 11.37 -7.59
N ILE A 7 11.02 10.49 -8.04
CA ILE A 7 11.49 9.33 -7.28
C ILE A 7 12.57 9.74 -6.26
N LEU A 8 13.46 10.66 -6.65
CA LEU A 8 14.53 11.20 -5.80
C LEU A 8 13.98 12.06 -4.66
N ASN A 9 12.86 12.76 -4.88
CA ASN A 9 12.21 13.52 -3.82
C ASN A 9 11.45 12.57 -2.87
N HIS A 10 12.06 12.28 -1.73
CA HIS A 10 11.58 11.35 -0.69
C HIS A 10 10.15 11.66 -0.16
N ARG A 11 9.60 12.85 -0.45
CA ARG A 11 8.23 13.26 -0.07
C ARG A 11 7.16 12.92 -1.12
N SER A 12 7.53 12.48 -2.31
CA SER A 12 6.58 12.18 -3.38
C SER A 12 5.84 10.85 -3.14
N PRO A 13 4.54 10.74 -3.48
CA PRO A 13 3.81 9.46 -3.45
C PRO A 13 4.48 8.38 -4.33
N LEU A 14 5.17 8.78 -5.41
CA LEU A 14 5.91 7.87 -6.27
C LEU A 14 7.18 7.32 -5.59
N ALA A 15 7.85 8.11 -4.75
CA ALA A 15 9.01 7.66 -3.99
C ALA A 15 8.63 6.54 -3.00
N LYS A 16 7.48 6.66 -2.33
CA LYS A 16 6.97 5.60 -1.42
C LYS A 16 6.67 4.30 -2.18
N VAL A 17 6.17 4.39 -3.39
CA VAL A 17 5.85 3.23 -4.24
C VAL A 17 7.11 2.59 -4.80
N TRP A 18 8.09 3.41 -5.19
CA TRP A 18 9.40 2.93 -5.59
C TRP A 18 10.12 2.22 -4.44
N LEU A 19 10.02 2.77 -3.22
CA LEU A 19 10.50 2.13 -2.00
C LEU A 19 9.78 0.81 -1.74
N ALA A 20 8.46 0.73 -1.96
CA ALA A 20 7.70 -0.51 -1.82
C ALA A 20 8.07 -1.57 -2.87
N ALA A 21 8.46 -1.14 -4.08
CA ALA A 21 8.93 -2.02 -5.14
C ALA A 21 10.28 -2.68 -4.80
N HIS A 22 11.21 -1.93 -4.19
CA HIS A 22 12.59 -2.40 -3.98
C HIS A 22 12.91 -2.82 -2.53
N TYR A 23 12.19 -2.29 -1.54
CA TYR A 23 12.48 -2.51 -0.13
C TYR A 23 11.26 -2.97 0.63
N ASP A 24 11.22 -4.28 0.93
CA ASP A 24 10.05 -4.90 1.55
C ASP A 24 9.81 -4.35 2.98
N ARG A 25 10.87 -4.20 3.78
CA ARG A 25 10.78 -3.91 5.23
C ARG A 25 10.92 -2.43 5.62
N LYS A 26 11.09 -1.50 4.67
CA LYS A 26 11.31 -0.07 4.97
C LYS A 26 10.03 0.74 5.19
N LEU A 27 8.86 0.21 4.83
CA LEU A 27 7.58 0.91 5.00
C LEU A 27 6.85 0.41 6.25
N SER A 28 6.45 1.35 7.10
CA SER A 28 5.61 1.06 8.26
C SER A 28 4.17 0.70 7.83
N LYS A 29 3.43 -0.01 8.69
CA LYS A 29 1.97 -0.22 8.53
C LYS A 29 1.27 1.12 8.28
N ARG A 30 1.63 2.17 9.03
CA ARG A 30 1.07 3.53 8.86
C ARG A 30 1.30 4.12 7.47
N ASP A 31 2.52 3.98 6.94
CA ASP A 31 2.87 4.49 5.61
C ASP A 31 2.10 3.77 4.51
N ILE A 32 1.96 2.45 4.65
CA ILE A 32 1.18 1.62 3.73
C ILE A 32 -0.27 2.08 3.72
N PHE A 33 -0.89 2.28 4.89
CA PHE A 33 -2.27 2.75 4.98
C PHE A 33 -2.47 4.13 4.34
N GLN A 34 -1.59 5.08 4.63
CA GLN A 34 -1.64 6.45 4.08
C GLN A 34 -1.38 6.51 2.57
N ALA A 35 -0.69 5.52 1.98
CA ALA A 35 -0.42 5.50 0.55
C ALA A 35 -1.73 5.30 -0.27
N SER A 36 -2.11 6.30 -1.05
CA SER A 36 -3.29 6.23 -1.93
C SER A 36 -2.91 5.56 -3.25
N ILE A 37 -3.48 4.39 -3.51
CA ILE A 37 -3.25 3.62 -4.75
C ILE A 37 -3.77 4.40 -5.96
N ALA A 38 -4.98 4.95 -5.88
CA ALA A 38 -5.59 5.70 -6.98
C ALA A 38 -4.74 6.90 -7.40
N LYS A 39 -4.26 7.70 -6.43
CA LYS A 39 -3.39 8.85 -6.71
C LYS A 39 -2.06 8.42 -7.31
N THR A 40 -1.47 7.32 -6.84
CA THR A 40 -0.23 6.82 -7.42
C THR A 40 -0.44 6.35 -8.86
N VAL A 41 -1.49 5.59 -9.15
CA VAL A 41 -1.79 5.13 -10.51
C VAL A 41 -2.05 6.32 -11.43
N GLN A 42 -2.81 7.32 -10.96
CA GLN A 42 -3.01 8.56 -11.71
C GLN A 42 -1.70 9.31 -11.95
N ALA A 43 -0.80 9.39 -10.97
CA ALA A 43 0.52 10.02 -11.16
C ALA A 43 1.38 9.23 -12.17
N ILE A 44 1.33 7.89 -12.12
CA ILE A 44 1.99 7.03 -13.11
C ILE A 44 1.39 7.23 -14.49
N LEU A 45 0.11 7.56 -14.64
CA LEU A 45 -0.53 7.78 -15.95
C LEU A 45 -0.37 9.23 -16.45
N ALA A 46 -0.41 10.22 -15.57
CA ALA A 46 -0.33 11.64 -15.90
C ALA A 46 1.04 12.04 -16.50
N ASP A 47 2.10 11.35 -16.10
CA ASP A 47 3.47 11.57 -16.60
C ASP A 47 3.73 10.84 -17.95
N ALA A 48 2.69 10.65 -18.78
CA ALA A 48 2.75 9.90 -20.05
C ALA A 48 3.31 10.67 -21.24
N GLY A 49 3.62 11.96 -21.08
CA GLY A 49 4.07 12.83 -22.15
C GLY A 49 5.55 12.69 -22.53
N ASP A 50 6.42 12.17 -21.66
CA ASP A 50 7.87 12.04 -21.90
C ASP A 50 8.26 10.61 -22.30
N PRO A 51 9.35 10.41 -23.08
CA PRO A 51 9.80 9.09 -23.49
C PRO A 51 10.09 8.19 -22.28
N ARG A 52 9.18 7.27 -21.99
CA ARG A 52 9.25 6.41 -20.81
C ARG A 52 10.30 5.33 -20.98
N ALA A 53 11.11 5.14 -19.95
CA ALA A 53 11.68 3.83 -19.71
C ALA A 53 10.55 2.88 -19.25
N LEU A 54 10.03 2.05 -20.16
CA LEU A 54 9.03 1.00 -19.88
C LEU A 54 9.42 0.15 -18.65
N ARG A 55 10.72 -0.06 -18.47
CA ARG A 55 11.32 -0.74 -17.31
C ARG A 55 10.97 -0.06 -15.98
N LEU A 56 10.99 1.28 -15.89
CA LEU A 56 10.60 2.02 -14.68
C LEU A 56 9.11 1.87 -14.40
N SER A 57 8.26 1.93 -15.44
CA SER A 57 6.82 1.72 -15.27
C SER A 57 6.50 0.33 -14.71
N GLY A 58 7.21 -0.70 -15.16
CA GLY A 58 7.08 -2.06 -14.61
C GLY A 58 7.44 -2.13 -13.11
N GLN A 59 8.54 -1.50 -12.70
CA GLN A 59 8.93 -1.47 -11.28
C GLN A 59 7.92 -0.73 -10.41
N LEU A 60 7.41 0.41 -10.90
CA LEU A 60 6.37 1.16 -10.18
C LEU A 60 5.08 0.35 -10.04
N LEU A 61 4.67 -0.38 -11.09
CA LEU A 61 3.51 -1.26 -11.03
C LEU A 61 3.68 -2.35 -9.96
N VAL A 62 4.84 -3.00 -9.88
CA VAL A 62 5.15 -3.98 -8.84
C VAL A 62 5.03 -3.35 -7.45
N GLY A 63 5.55 -2.13 -7.26
CA GLY A 63 5.40 -1.38 -6.00
C GLY A 63 3.94 -1.15 -5.61
N VAL A 64 3.10 -0.74 -6.57
CA VAL A 64 1.67 -0.52 -6.34
C VAL A 64 0.96 -1.82 -5.93
N VAL A 65 1.19 -2.90 -6.66
CA VAL A 65 0.57 -4.20 -6.38
C VAL A 65 1.00 -4.74 -5.01
N ARG A 66 2.27 -4.55 -4.62
CA ARG A 66 2.75 -4.94 -3.28
C ARG A 66 2.08 -4.15 -2.17
N ILE A 67 1.90 -2.83 -2.34
CA ILE A 67 1.16 -2.00 -1.37
C ILE A 67 -0.28 -2.50 -1.23
N TYR A 68 -0.95 -2.81 -2.34
CA TYR A 68 -2.31 -3.35 -2.33
C TYR A 68 -2.39 -4.69 -1.59
N SER A 69 -1.50 -5.62 -1.91
CA SER A 69 -1.44 -6.94 -1.26
C SER A 69 -1.29 -6.83 0.26
N ARG A 70 -0.42 -5.94 0.75
CA ARG A 70 -0.26 -5.70 2.19
C ARG A 70 -1.49 -5.09 2.84
N LYS A 71 -2.16 -4.14 2.17
CA LYS A 71 -3.43 -3.58 2.66
C LYS A 71 -4.50 -4.66 2.81
N ALA A 72 -4.64 -5.52 1.80
CA ALA A 72 -5.59 -6.63 1.83
C ALA A 72 -5.26 -7.62 2.95
N LYS A 73 -3.98 -7.93 3.16
CA LYS A 73 -3.54 -8.78 4.27
C LYS A 73 -3.87 -8.17 5.63
N TYR A 74 -3.58 -6.89 5.84
CA TYR A 74 -3.91 -6.21 7.09
C TYR A 74 -5.42 -6.17 7.35
N LEU A 75 -6.23 -5.97 6.31
CA LEU A 75 -7.69 -6.02 6.41
C LEU A 75 -8.18 -7.40 6.83
N LEU A 76 -7.65 -8.46 6.20
CA LEU A 76 -8.00 -9.83 6.55
C LEU A 76 -7.65 -10.16 8.01
N ASP A 77 -6.46 -9.75 8.45
CA ASP A 77 -6.00 -9.95 9.83
C ASP A 77 -6.94 -9.22 10.82
N GLU A 78 -7.31 -7.97 10.55
CA GLU A 78 -8.25 -7.18 11.37
C GLU A 78 -9.66 -7.77 11.38
N CYS A 79 -10.16 -8.29 10.25
CA CYS A 79 -11.44 -8.99 10.19
C CYS A 79 -11.43 -10.29 10.99
N ASN A 80 -10.32 -11.04 10.97
CA ASN A 80 -10.18 -12.26 11.76
C ASN A 80 -10.17 -11.95 13.26
N GLU A 81 -9.47 -10.90 13.68
CA GLU A 81 -9.44 -10.46 15.07
C GLU A 81 -10.82 -9.99 15.55
N ALA A 82 -11.54 -9.21 14.73
CA ALA A 82 -12.91 -8.80 15.01
C ALA A 82 -13.87 -9.99 15.13
N LYS A 83 -13.76 -10.98 14.23
CA LYS A 83 -14.55 -12.21 14.29
C LYS A 83 -14.33 -12.97 15.60
N ILE A 84 -13.07 -13.15 15.99
CA ILE A 84 -12.72 -13.83 17.25
C ILE A 84 -13.28 -13.06 18.44
N SER A 85 -13.12 -11.73 18.46
CA SER A 85 -13.63 -10.87 19.52
C SER A 85 -15.15 -11.00 19.70
N ILE A 86 -15.91 -10.99 18.60
CA ILE A 86 -17.37 -11.20 18.61
C ILE A 86 -17.71 -12.60 19.15
N GLN A 87 -17.03 -13.65 18.67
CA GLN A 87 -17.28 -15.02 19.14
C GLN A 87 -17.00 -15.19 20.64
N LEU A 88 -16.00 -14.49 21.18
CA LEU A 88 -15.69 -14.50 22.61
C LEU A 88 -16.74 -13.72 23.42
N ALA A 89 -17.23 -12.59 22.91
CA ALA A 89 -18.24 -11.77 23.59
C ALA A 89 -19.60 -12.49 23.75
N PHE A 90 -19.96 -13.36 22.81
CA PHE A 90 -21.24 -14.08 22.81
C PHE A 90 -21.12 -15.57 23.18
N LYS A 91 -20.03 -15.99 23.83
CA LYS A 91 -19.88 -17.37 24.29
C LYS A 91 -20.91 -17.66 25.40
N PRO A 92 -21.84 -18.62 25.20
CA PRO A 92 -22.84 -18.95 26.21
C PRO A 92 -22.14 -19.58 27.42
N GLY A 93 -22.18 -18.88 28.55
CA GLY A 93 -21.50 -19.24 29.80
C GLY A 93 -20.74 -18.09 30.48
N SER A 94 -20.55 -16.95 29.79
CA SER A 94 -19.88 -15.75 30.35
C SER A 94 -20.82 -14.54 30.51
N VAL A 95 -22.12 -14.74 30.31
CA VAL A 95 -23.16 -13.75 30.58
C VAL A 95 -23.87 -14.23 31.84
N ASN A 96 -23.40 -13.76 33.00
CA ASN A 96 -24.21 -13.85 34.21
C ASN A 96 -25.40 -12.91 34.00
N VAL A 97 -26.59 -13.52 33.95
CA VAL A 97 -27.90 -12.85 33.97
C VAL A 97 -28.03 -12.04 35.24
#